data_AF-A0A1Q7SU84-F1
#
_entry.id   AF-A0A1Q7SU84-F1
#
_cell.length_a   1.000
_cell.length_b   1.000
_cell.length_c   1.000
_cell.angle_alpha   90.00
_cell.angle_beta   90.00
_cell.angle_gamma   90.00
#
_symmetry.space_group_name_H-M   'P 1'
#
loop_
_entity.id
_entity.type
_entity.pdbx_description
1 polymer ?
#
loop_
_entity_poly.entity_id
_entity_poly.type
_entity_poly.pdbx_seq_one_letter_code
_entity_poly.pdbx_strand_id
1 'polypeptide(L)' 'MKRVLVLVGPTASGKTALSLLIAAQLDAEVISADSRQLYEYLDIGTAKPSREERKRRPGGYR' A
#
# COMPACT_ATOMS: atom_id res chain seq x y z
N MET A 1 -17.26 -9.12 13.75
CA MET A 1 -15.82 -8.84 13.98
C MET A 1 -15.22 -8.23 12.72
N LYS A 2 -14.35 -7.22 12.84
CA LYS A 2 -13.57 -6.72 11.69
C LYS A 2 -12.31 -7.56 11.52
N ARG A 3 -11.96 -7.92 10.28
CA ARG A 3 -10.75 -8.69 9.95
C ARG A 3 -9.68 -7.76 9.40
N VAL A 4 -8.43 -8.00 9.75
CA VAL A 4 -7.26 -7.27 9.27
C VAL A 4 -6.30 -8.27 8.65
N LEU A 5 -5.83 -7.98 7.44
CA LEU A 5 -4.79 -8.76 6.77
C LEU A 5 -3.46 -7.99 6.90
N VAL A 6 -2.42 -8.68 7.35
CA VAL A 6 -1.08 -8.09 7.51
C VAL A 6 -0.12 -8.76 6.53
N LEU A 7 0.52 -7.95 5.68
CA LEU A 7 1.55 -8.40 4.74
C LEU A 7 2.93 -8.04 5.27
N VAL A 8 3.74 -9.05 5.59
CA VAL A 8 5.10 -8.89 6.11
C VAL A 8 6.13 -9.46 5.15
N GLY A 9 7.37 -8.96 5.23
CA GLY A 9 8.48 -9.42 4.38
C GLY A 9 9.53 -8.33 4.13
N PRO A 10 10.71 -8.68 3.59
CA PRO A 10 11.82 -7.76 3.40
C PRO A 10 11.50 -6.66 2.37
N THR A 11 12.26 -5.57 2.39
CA THR A 11 12.18 -4.53 1.34
C THR A 11 12.39 -5.15 -0.05
N ALA A 12 11.73 -4.58 -1.06
CA ALA A 12 11.76 -5.07 -2.45
C ALA A 12 11.13 -6.47 -2.70
N SER A 13 10.48 -7.10 -1.72
CA SER A 13 9.80 -8.39 -1.91
C SER A 13 8.44 -8.32 -2.64
N GLY A 14 8.08 -7.18 -3.24
CA GLY A 14 6.82 -7.02 -3.98
C GLY A 14 5.54 -6.79 -3.17
N LYS A 15 5.64 -6.55 -1.85
CA LYS A 15 4.45 -6.39 -0.96
C LYS A 15 3.48 -5.31 -1.42
N THR A 16 3.99 -4.16 -1.90
CA THR A 16 3.14 -3.06 -2.37
C THR A 16 2.28 -3.46 -3.56
N ALA A 17 2.84 -4.18 -4.53
CA ALA A 17 2.09 -4.68 -5.68
C ALA A 17 1.02 -5.69 -5.23
N LEU A 18 1.40 -6.62 -4.35
CA LEU A 18 0.47 -7.62 -3.81
C LEU A 18 -0.66 -6.97 -2.98
N SER A 19 -0.36 -5.97 -2.16
CA SER A 19 -1.39 -5.28 -1.35
C SER A 19 -2.42 -4.59 -2.23
N LEU A 20 -1.98 -3.98 -3.33
CA LEU A 20 -2.89 -3.32 -4.28
C LEU A 20 -3.78 -4.34 -5.01
N LEU A 21 -3.25 -5.51 -5.36
CA LEU A 21 -4.04 -6.60 -5.96
C LEU A 21 -5.06 -7.19 -4.99
N ILE A 22 -4.69 -7.40 -3.73
CA ILE A 22 -5.60 -7.94 -2.71
C ILE A 22 -6.70 -6.91 -2.36
N ALA A 23 -6.31 -5.66 -2.15
CA ALA A 23 -7.26 -4.55 -2.04
C ALA A 23 -8.18 -4.50 -3.27
N ALA A 24 -7.60 -4.86 -4.44
CA ALA A 24 -8.34 -4.96 -5.68
C ALA A 24 -9.37 -6.12 -5.76
N GLN A 25 -9.26 -7.13 -4.94
CA GLN A 25 -10.20 -8.26 -4.97
C GLN A 25 -11.19 -8.21 -3.82
N LEU A 26 -10.80 -7.59 -2.70
CA LEU A 26 -11.56 -7.59 -1.47
C LEU A 26 -12.32 -6.29 -1.20
N ASP A 27 -12.22 -5.30 -2.09
CA ASP A 27 -12.74 -3.94 -1.87
C ASP A 27 -12.26 -3.38 -0.52
N ALA A 28 -10.95 -3.50 -0.29
CA ALA A 28 -10.31 -3.16 0.98
C ALA A 28 -9.37 -1.95 0.82
N GLU A 29 -9.15 -1.27 1.93
CA GLU A 29 -8.17 -0.19 2.05
C GLU A 29 -6.76 -0.73 2.34
N VAL A 30 -5.73 -0.08 1.78
CA VAL A 30 -4.33 -0.38 2.11
C VAL A 30 -3.80 0.69 3.05
N ILE A 31 -3.24 0.24 4.18
CA ILE A 31 -2.54 1.10 5.14
C ILE A 31 -1.06 0.73 5.09
N SER A 32 -0.21 1.69 4.76
CA SER A 32 1.24 1.49 4.81
C SER A 32 1.75 1.50 6.25
N ALA A 33 2.56 0.51 6.59
CA ALA A 33 3.31 0.46 7.84
C ALA A 33 4.80 0.82 7.66
N ASP A 34 5.20 1.27 6.48
CA ASP A 34 6.56 1.75 6.22
C ASP A 34 6.68 3.23 6.61
N SER A 35 7.36 3.49 7.73
CA SER A 35 7.55 4.85 8.26
C SER A 35 8.24 5.80 7.29
N ARG A 36 9.01 5.28 6.33
CA ARG A 36 9.72 6.11 5.34
C ARG A 36 8.77 6.68 4.29
N GLN A 37 7.63 6.03 4.04
CA GLN A 37 6.66 6.50 3.04
C GLN A 37 5.86 7.73 3.48
N LEU A 38 5.99 8.14 4.74
CA LEU A 38 5.37 9.35 5.29
C LEU A 38 6.10 10.64 4.86
N TYR A 39 7.37 10.58 4.49
CA TYR A 39 8.15 11.78 4.13
C TYR A 39 7.67 12.39 2.82
N GLU A 40 7.22 13.65 2.86
CA GLU A 40 6.81 14.39 1.68
C GLU A 40 7.98 14.50 0.68
N TYR A 41 7.68 14.34 -0.62
CA TYR A 41 8.64 14.38 -1.74
C TYR A 41 9.67 13.24 -1.83
N LEU A 42 9.77 12.35 -0.84
CA LEU A 42 10.66 11.18 -0.88
C LEU A 42 10.00 9.97 -1.56
N ASP A 43 9.43 10.15 -2.75
CA ASP A 43 8.58 9.12 -3.37
C ASP A 43 9.39 7.98 -4.00
N ILE A 44 10.46 8.32 -4.73
CA ILE A 44 11.28 7.35 -5.47
C ILE A 44 12.06 6.42 -4.52
N GLY A 45 12.77 7.01 -3.55
CA GLY A 45 13.62 6.26 -2.61
C GLY A 45 12.86 5.43 -1.58
N THR A 46 11.52 5.54 -1.53
CA THR A 46 10.65 4.79 -0.62
C THR A 46 9.61 3.95 -1.36
N ALA A 47 9.74 3.86 -2.69
CA ALA A 47 8.87 3.07 -3.55
C ALA A 47 7.37 3.32 -3.28
N LYS A 48 6.98 4.59 -3.12
CA LYS A 48 5.56 4.93 -2.94
C LYS A 48 4.77 4.56 -4.20
N PRO A 49 3.54 4.03 -4.05
CA PRO A 49 2.68 3.81 -5.20
C PRO A 49 2.37 5.13 -5.92
N SER A 50 2.24 5.05 -7.24
CA SER A 50 1.85 6.18 -8.09
C SER A 50 0.46 6.71 -7.70
N ARG A 51 0.18 7.98 -8.03
CA ARG A 51 -1.14 8.58 -7.77
C ARG A 51 -2.29 7.77 -8.37
N GLU A 52 -2.07 7.18 -9.54
CA GLU A 52 -3.04 6.32 -10.21
C GLU A 52 -3.31 5.04 -9.42
N GLU A 53 -2.26 4.38 -8.92
CA GLU A 53 -2.40 3.18 -8.08
C GLU A 53 -3.13 3.48 -6.77
N ARG A 54 -2.86 4.63 -6.16
CA ARG A 54 -3.50 5.06 -4.90
C ARG A 54 -4.99 5.39 -5.05
N LYS A 55 -5.43 5.81 -6.24
CA LYS A 55 -6.81 6.25 -6.53
C LYS A 55 -7.74 5.14 -7.00
N ARG A 56 -7.24 3.93 -7.25
CA ARG A 56 -8.04 2.87 -7.89
C ARG A 56 -9.30 2.45 -7.09
N ARG A 57 -9.50 2.86 -5.82
CA ARG A 57 -10.56 2.35 -4.93
C ARG A 57 -11.08 3.30 -3.85
N PRO A 58 -12.28 3.03 -3.26
CA PRO A 58 -12.77 3.73 -2.08
C PRO A 58 -11.77 3.59 -0.91
N GLY A 59 -11.47 4.69 -0.21
CA GLY A 59 -10.47 4.71 0.87
C GLY A 59 -9.02 4.83 0.42
N GLY A 60 -8.65 4.21 -0.71
CA GLY A 60 -7.36 4.37 -1.38
C GLY A 60 -6.18 3.76 -0.63
N TYR A 61 -4.97 4.20 -0.96
CA TYR A 61 -3.74 3.86 -0.25
C TYR A 61 -3.35 5.00 0.69
N ARG A 62 -3.30 4.70 2.00
CA ARG A 62 -2.93 5.64 3.05
C ARG A 62 -1.57 5.35 3.65
#